data_AF-A0A3D4MBN3-F1
#
_entry.id   AF-A0A3D4MBN3-F1
#
_cell.length_a   1.000
_cell.length_b   1.000
_cell.length_c   1.000
_cell.angle_alpha   90.00
_cell.angle_beta   90.00
_cell.angle_gamma   90.00
#
_symmetry.space_group_name_H-M   'P 1'
#
loop_
_entity.id
_entity.type
_entity.pdbx_description
1 polymer ?
#
loop_
_entity_poly.entity_id
_entity_poly.type
_entity_poly.pdbx_seq_one_letter_code
_entity_poly.pdbx_strand_id
1 'polypeptide(L)'
;MTTGIPRTHHEVVRAARELGYAYDHTSGGHVFYTKENPDAKLGQERRLVIPTDIKTEKTLRNILGGMGYFTANGLNKNGQPKTREKTVESEETALYKLETRFIQDTRAWKQLMRQHTRHSDLVAHPGPAPVAEGFTPSPFGPNGLKPKEMKR
;
A
#
# COMPACT_ATOMS: atom_id res chain seq x y z
N MET A 1 32.37 1.43 -12.60
CA MET A 1 30.99 1.69 -13.09
C MET A 1 30.64 3.14 -12.74
N THR A 2 30.76 4.07 -13.68
CA THR A 2 30.31 5.45 -13.51
C THR A 2 28.78 5.44 -13.49
N THR A 3 28.17 5.91 -12.41
CA THR A 3 26.74 5.74 -12.14
C THR A 3 25.80 6.51 -13.09
N GLY A 4 26.28 7.04 -14.22
CA GLY A 4 25.52 7.92 -15.13
C GLY A 4 25.15 9.30 -14.53
N ILE A 5 25.33 9.47 -13.22
CA ILE A 5 25.01 10.69 -12.47
C ILE A 5 26.04 11.78 -12.80
N PRO A 6 25.61 12.97 -13.27
CA PRO A 6 26.49 14.13 -13.44
C PRO A 6 27.18 14.47 -12.12
N ARG A 7 28.51 14.63 -12.13
CA ARG A 7 29.28 14.97 -10.91
C ARG A 7 29.99 16.30 -10.99
N THR A 8 30.38 16.72 -12.19
CA THR A 8 31.09 17.97 -12.41
C THR A 8 30.12 19.09 -12.80
N HIS A 9 30.52 20.35 -12.55
CA HIS A 9 29.74 21.52 -12.97
C HIS A 9 29.37 21.46 -14.46
N HIS A 10 30.32 21.09 -15.32
CA HIS A 10 30.12 21.02 -16.75
C HIS A 10 29.09 19.95 -17.16
N GLU A 11 29.12 18.78 -16.53
CA GLU A 11 28.12 17.71 -16.78
C GLU A 11 26.72 18.13 -16.32
N VAL A 12 26.62 18.79 -15.16
CA VAL A 12 25.34 19.28 -14.62
C VAL A 12 24.76 20.36 -15.54
N VAL A 13 25.58 21.30 -16.01
CA VAL A 13 25.17 22.34 -16.96
C VAL A 13 24.74 21.73 -18.29
N ARG A 14 25.49 20.74 -18.81
CA ARG A 14 25.10 20.04 -20.04
C ARG A 14 23.74 19.37 -19.88
N ALA A 15 23.54 18.60 -18.81
CA ALA A 15 22.28 17.94 -18.53
C ALA A 15 21.12 18.94 -18.33
N ALA A 16 21.37 20.10 -17.70
CA ALA A 16 20.36 21.15 -17.58
C ALA A 16 19.93 21.69 -18.95
N ARG A 17 20.88 21.95 -19.85
CA ARG A 17 20.58 22.40 -21.22
C ARG A 17 19.83 21.36 -22.03
N GLU A 18 20.21 20.09 -21.93
CA GLU A 18 19.50 18.97 -22.58
C GLU A 18 18.05 18.84 -22.10
N LEU A 19 17.80 19.15 -20.82
CA LEU A 19 16.45 19.22 -20.26
C LEU A 19 15.67 20.48 -20.66
N GLY A 20 16.25 21.39 -21.45
CA GLY A 20 15.59 22.61 -21.93
C GLY A 20 15.64 23.77 -20.94
N TYR A 21 16.56 23.76 -19.98
CA TYR A 21 16.82 24.94 -19.15
C TYR A 21 17.63 25.98 -19.94
N ALA A 22 17.08 27.18 -20.08
CA ALA A 22 17.71 28.33 -20.71
C ALA A 22 18.55 29.11 -19.70
N TYR A 23 19.68 29.66 -20.15
CA TYR A 23 20.48 30.58 -19.35
C TYR A 23 19.70 31.87 -19.07
N ASP A 24 19.75 32.34 -17.82
CA ASP A 24 19.13 33.60 -17.39
C ASP A 24 20.23 34.65 -17.11
N HIS A 25 20.97 34.51 -16.01
CA HIS A 25 22.07 35.40 -15.66
C HIS A 25 23.09 34.71 -14.74
N THR A 26 24.20 35.39 -14.46
CA THR A 26 25.23 34.95 -13.50
C THR A 26 25.38 36.00 -12.42
N SER A 27 25.40 35.60 -11.14
CA SER A 27 25.63 36.50 -10.02
C SER A 27 26.28 35.78 -8.84
N GLY A 28 27.26 36.41 -8.19
CA GLY A 28 27.88 35.92 -6.96
C GLY A 28 28.43 34.50 -7.03
N GLY A 29 29.05 34.10 -8.16
CA GLY A 29 29.57 32.74 -8.35
C GLY A 29 28.49 31.67 -8.60
N HIS A 30 27.27 32.08 -8.94
CA HIS A 30 26.17 31.19 -9.30
C HIS A 30 25.65 31.53 -10.70
N VAL A 31 25.27 30.49 -11.44
CA VAL A 31 24.66 30.58 -12.75
C VAL A 31 23.20 30.18 -12.62
N PHE A 32 22.31 31.06 -13.06
CA PHE A 32 20.88 30.87 -12.98
C PHE A 32 20.36 30.39 -14.33
N TYR A 33 19.52 29.35 -14.27
CA TYR A 33 18.86 28.81 -15.43
C TYR A 33 17.36 28.75 -15.19
N THR A 34 16.56 28.95 -16.23
CA THR A 34 15.10 28.93 -16.15
C THR A 34 14.52 27.99 -17.20
N LYS A 35 13.39 27.37 -16.89
CA LYS A 35 12.66 26.49 -17.81
C LYS A 35 11.18 26.90 -17.80
N GLU A 36 10.61 27.07 -18.99
CA GLU A 36 9.22 27.51 -19.13
C GLU A 36 8.21 26.45 -18.69
N ASN A 37 8.45 25.19 -19.09
CA ASN A 37 7.55 24.06 -18.84
C ASN A 37 8.25 22.97 -18.00
N PRO A 38 8.42 23.17 -16.68
CA PRO A 38 9.01 22.16 -15.81
C PRO A 38 8.06 20.96 -15.65
N ASP A 39 8.61 19.74 -15.69
CA ASP A 39 7.83 18.53 -15.44
C ASP A 39 7.57 18.35 -13.94
N ALA A 40 6.35 18.67 -13.51
CA ALA A 40 5.90 18.53 -12.13
C ALA A 40 5.94 17.08 -11.62
N LYS A 41 5.78 16.07 -12.51
CA LYS A 41 5.83 14.65 -12.11
C LYS A 41 7.24 14.22 -11.72
N LEU A 42 8.25 14.81 -12.33
CA LEU A 42 9.66 14.57 -12.02
C LEU A 42 10.15 15.43 -10.84
N GLY A 43 9.39 16.45 -10.45
CA GLY A 43 9.79 17.43 -9.44
C GLY A 43 10.76 18.47 -9.98
N GLN A 44 10.67 18.79 -11.28
CA GLN A 44 11.52 19.81 -11.90
C GLN A 44 11.17 21.21 -11.37
N GLU A 45 12.20 21.96 -10.97
CA GLU A 45 12.07 23.35 -10.57
C GLU A 45 12.04 24.26 -11.80
N ARG A 46 11.29 25.36 -11.73
CA ARG A 46 11.25 26.37 -12.80
C ARG A 46 12.57 27.12 -12.95
N ARG A 47 13.29 27.33 -11.84
CA ARG A 47 14.57 28.04 -11.80
C ARG A 47 15.59 27.16 -11.10
N LEU A 48 16.71 26.91 -11.78
CA LEU A 48 17.87 26.22 -11.21
C LEU A 48 18.97 27.20 -10.89
N VAL A 49 19.64 26.96 -9.76
CA VAL A 49 20.81 27.72 -9.33
C VAL A 49 22.00 26.77 -9.30
N ILE A 50 22.96 26.99 -10.19
CA ILE A 50 24.15 26.14 -10.32
C ILE A 50 25.38 26.96 -9.93
N PRO A 51 26.05 26.66 -8.81
CA PRO A 51 27.30 27.31 -8.45
C PRO A 51 28.36 27.03 -9.53
N THR A 52 29.23 27.99 -9.82
CA THR A 52 30.34 27.82 -10.77
C THR A 52 31.34 26.75 -10.31
N ASP A 53 31.40 26.48 -9.01
CA ASP A 53 32.20 25.42 -8.40
C ASP A 53 31.36 24.60 -7.41
N ILE A 54 31.21 23.30 -7.68
CA ILE A 54 30.40 22.39 -6.87
C ILE A 54 31.34 21.67 -5.90
N LYS A 55 31.47 22.23 -4.69
CA LYS A 55 32.39 21.70 -3.67
C LYS A 55 31.84 20.54 -2.84
N THR A 56 30.52 20.40 -2.75
CA THR A 56 29.90 19.40 -1.88
C THR A 56 28.90 18.53 -2.63
N GLU A 57 28.86 17.25 -2.23
CA GLU A 57 27.89 16.30 -2.76
C GLU A 57 26.44 16.71 -2.43
N LYS A 58 26.22 17.34 -1.27
CA LYS A 58 24.91 17.89 -0.90
C LYS A 58 24.43 18.93 -1.91
N THR A 59 25.30 19.84 -2.32
CA THR A 59 24.99 20.86 -3.33
C THR A 59 24.66 20.21 -4.67
N LEU A 60 25.47 19.24 -5.12
CA LEU A 60 25.22 18.49 -6.34
C LEU A 60 23.85 17.80 -6.32
N ARG A 61 23.53 17.10 -5.22
CA ARG A 61 22.25 16.39 -5.06
C ARG A 61 21.06 17.34 -5.03
N ASN A 62 21.20 18.52 -4.42
CA ASN A 62 20.13 19.52 -4.45
C ASN A 62 19.85 19.99 -5.89
N ILE A 63 20.89 20.26 -6.67
CA ILE A 63 20.75 20.68 -8.08
C ILE A 63 20.11 19.56 -8.91
N LEU A 64 20.63 18.33 -8.80
CA LEU A 64 20.07 17.17 -9.50
C LEU A 64 18.63 16.86 -9.07
N GLY A 65 18.30 17.12 -7.80
CA GLY A 65 16.95 17.06 -7.26
C GLY A 65 16.03 18.08 -7.94
N GLY A 66 16.44 19.34 -8.03
CA GLY A 66 15.71 20.38 -8.74
C GLY A 66 15.58 20.12 -10.25
N MET A 67 16.50 19.37 -10.85
CA MET A 67 16.40 18.89 -12.23
C MET A 67 15.45 17.70 -12.41
N GLY A 68 14.92 17.13 -11.32
CA GLY A 68 14.11 15.90 -11.33
C GLY A 68 14.90 14.64 -11.71
N TYR A 69 16.24 14.70 -11.68
CA TYR A 69 17.13 13.63 -12.18
C TYR A 69 16.92 12.31 -11.42
N PHE A 70 16.74 12.36 -10.09
CA PHE A 70 16.55 11.15 -9.29
C PHE A 70 15.21 10.48 -9.62
N THR A 71 14.13 11.24 -9.68
CA THR A 71 12.79 10.71 -10.00
C THR A 71 12.76 10.13 -11.41
N ALA A 72 13.38 10.80 -12.39
CA ALA A 72 13.46 10.34 -13.78
C ALA A 72 14.17 8.99 -13.91
N ASN A 73 15.21 8.77 -13.10
CA ASN A 73 16.00 7.54 -13.09
C ASN A 73 15.49 6.50 -12.06
N GLY A 74 14.34 6.72 -11.42
CA GLY A 74 13.82 5.81 -10.40
C GLY A 74 14.70 5.71 -9.15
N LEU A 75 15.52 6.72 -8.87
CA LEU A 75 16.44 6.80 -7.74
C LEU A 75 15.81 7.57 -6.56
N ASN A 76 16.27 7.29 -5.35
CA ASN A 76 15.98 8.08 -4.16
C ASN A 76 16.91 9.31 -4.10
N LYS A 77 16.68 10.21 -3.13
CA LYS A 77 17.53 11.40 -2.93
C LYS A 77 19.00 11.08 -2.63
N ASN A 78 19.30 9.81 -2.34
CA ASN A 78 20.64 9.30 -2.10
C ASN A 78 21.31 8.67 -3.33
N GLY A 79 20.65 8.69 -4.49
CA GLY A 79 21.16 8.07 -5.71
C GLY A 79 21.10 6.55 -5.73
N GLN A 80 20.46 5.92 -4.72
CA GLN A 80 20.18 4.50 -4.73
C GLN A 80 18.86 4.26 -5.49
N PRO A 81 18.68 3.10 -6.15
CA PRO A 81 17.39 2.73 -6.70
C PRO A 81 16.33 2.88 -5.62
N LYS A 82 15.23 3.59 -5.88
CA LYS A 82 14.04 3.42 -5.06
C LYS A 82 13.70 1.95 -5.24
N THR A 83 13.96 1.14 -4.22
CA THR A 83 13.35 -0.18 -4.11
C THR A 83 11.88 0.08 -4.37
N ARG A 84 11.42 -0.35 -5.56
CA ARG A 84 10.01 -0.49 -5.82
C ARG A 84 9.60 -1.49 -4.76
N GLU A 85 9.11 -1.02 -3.62
CA GLU A 85 8.15 -1.80 -2.88
C GLU A 85 7.03 -2.00 -3.88
N LYS A 86 7.14 -3.07 -4.66
CA LYS A 86 5.99 -3.77 -5.16
C LYS A 86 5.20 -3.99 -3.88
N THR A 87 4.17 -3.18 -3.65
CA THR A 87 2.93 -3.71 -3.11
C THR A 87 2.55 -4.85 -4.05
N VAL A 88 3.16 -6.02 -3.83
CA VAL A 88 2.53 -7.28 -4.14
C VAL A 88 1.42 -7.34 -3.11
N GLU A 89 0.32 -6.66 -3.37
CA GLU A 89 -0.96 -7.16 -2.90
C GLU A 89 -1.15 -8.48 -3.66
N SER A 90 -0.48 -9.52 -3.17
CA SER A 90 -0.78 -10.89 -3.57
C SER A 90 -2.24 -11.10 -3.20
N GLU A 91 -3.02 -11.69 -4.10
CA GLU A 91 -4.41 -12.08 -3.82
C GLU A 91 -4.52 -12.87 -2.51
N GLU A 92 -3.46 -13.59 -2.13
CA GLU A 92 -3.34 -14.31 -0.86
C GLU A 92 -3.36 -13.37 0.37
N THR A 93 -2.73 -12.20 0.31
CA THR A 93 -2.75 -11.22 1.41
C THR A 93 -4.09 -10.48 1.53
N ALA A 94 -4.84 -10.36 0.44
CA ALA A 94 -6.21 -9.85 0.45
C ALA A 94 -7.19 -10.90 1.00
N LEU A 95 -7.06 -12.17 0.59
CA LEU A 95 -7.81 -13.30 1.13
C LEU A 95 -7.59 -13.47 2.64
N TYR A 96 -6.34 -13.39 3.11
CA TYR A 96 -6.02 -13.54 4.53
C TYR A 96 -6.64 -12.43 5.40
N LYS A 97 -6.73 -11.20 4.89
CA LYS A 97 -7.42 -10.09 5.58
C LYS A 97 -8.95 -10.26 5.62
N LEU A 98 -9.54 -10.92 4.62
CA LEU A 98 -10.97 -11.25 4.59
C LEU A 98 -11.30 -12.41 5.54
N GLU A 99 -10.50 -13.48 5.53
CA GLU A 99 -10.67 -14.62 6.44
C GLU A 99 -10.55 -14.20 7.91
N THR A 100 -9.58 -13.34 8.23
CA THR A 100 -9.38 -12.88 9.61
C THR A 100 -10.51 -11.97 10.11
N ARG A 101 -11.13 -11.16 9.24
CA ARG A 101 -12.34 -10.38 9.61
C ARG A 101 -13.56 -11.27 9.84
N PHE A 102 -13.79 -12.25 8.97
CA PHE A 102 -14.90 -13.20 9.14
C PHE A 102 -14.78 -14.00 10.45
N ILE A 103 -13.57 -14.42 10.82
CA ILE A 103 -13.31 -15.13 12.08
C ILE A 103 -13.55 -14.23 13.29
N GLN A 104 -13.22 -12.93 13.20
CA GLN A 104 -13.46 -11.98 14.28
C GLN A 104 -14.96 -11.66 14.44
N ASP A 105 -15.67 -11.44 13.33
CA ASP A 105 -17.11 -11.16 13.33
C ASP A 105 -17.92 -12.37 13.83
N THR A 106 -17.54 -13.59 13.45
CA THR A 106 -18.21 -14.81 13.94
C THR A 106 -17.95 -15.08 15.42
N ARG A 107 -16.78 -14.70 15.96
CA ARG A 107 -16.51 -14.78 17.40
C ARG A 107 -17.34 -13.75 18.18
N ALA A 108 -17.43 -12.51 17.70
CA ALA A 108 -18.26 -11.48 18.29
C ALA A 108 -19.75 -11.88 18.28
N TRP A 109 -20.25 -12.41 17.16
CA TRP A 109 -21.63 -12.89 17.05
C TRP A 109 -21.92 -14.08 17.99
N LYS A 110 -21.02 -15.06 18.09
CA LYS A 110 -21.19 -16.18 19.04
C LYS A 110 -21.18 -15.71 20.50
N GLN A 111 -20.40 -14.69 20.82
CA GLN A 111 -20.36 -14.11 22.17
C GLN A 111 -21.66 -13.34 22.48
N LEU A 112 -22.18 -12.60 21.52
CA LEU A 112 -23.47 -11.90 21.61
C LEU A 112 -24.64 -12.88 21.75
N MET A 113 -24.67 -13.94 20.94
CA MET A 113 -25.68 -15.01 21.03
C MET A 113 -25.66 -15.72 22.39
N ARG A 114 -24.48 -15.95 22.98
CA ARG A 114 -24.35 -16.52 24.34
C ARG A 114 -24.87 -15.59 25.43
N GLN A 115 -24.79 -14.28 25.23
CA GLN A 115 -25.37 -13.30 26.15
C GLN A 115 -26.91 -13.29 26.04
N HIS A 116 -27.45 -13.38 24.82
CA HIS A 116 -28.90 -13.50 24.61
C HIS A 116 -29.50 -14.80 25.17
N THR A 117 -28.78 -15.93 25.10
CA THR A 117 -29.26 -17.20 25.70
C THR A 117 -29.18 -17.22 27.23
N ARG A 118 -28.35 -16.38 27.84
CA ARG A 118 -28.26 -16.25 29.30
C ARG A 118 -29.26 -15.24 29.87
N HIS A 119 -29.73 -14.29 29.04
CA HIS A 119 -30.73 -13.29 29.42
C HIS A 119 -32.16 -13.66 29.04
N SER A 120 -32.39 -14.78 28.34
CA SER A 120 -33.72 -15.33 28.13
C SER A 120 -34.15 -16.13 29.36
N ASP A 121 -34.46 -15.44 30.46
CA ASP A 121 -35.40 -15.97 31.42
C ASP A 121 -36.74 -16.19 30.71
N LEU A 122 -37.09 -17.47 30.52
CA LEU A 122 -38.46 -17.98 30.41
C LEU A 122 -39.45 -17.13 29.59
N VAL A 123 -39.61 -17.47 28.31
CA VAL A 123 -40.94 -17.45 27.70
C VAL A 123 -41.29 -18.88 27.31
N ALA A 124 -41.84 -19.61 28.29
CA ALA A 124 -42.63 -20.78 28.00
C ALA A 124 -43.90 -20.30 27.29
N HIS A 125 -43.99 -20.49 25.98
CA HIS A 125 -45.27 -20.37 25.29
C HIS A 125 -46.11 -21.61 25.64
N PRO A 126 -47.26 -21.49 26.32
CA PRO A 126 -48.19 -22.59 26.44
C PRO A 126 -48.98 -22.63 25.13
N GLY A 127 -48.42 -23.32 24.14
CA GLY A 127 -49.10 -23.58 22.87
C GLY A 127 -48.83 -25.03 22.47
N PRO A 128 -49.85 -25.78 22.03
CA PRO A 128 -49.59 -27.09 21.44
C PRO A 128 -48.66 -26.91 20.24
N ALA A 129 -47.64 -27.77 20.14
CA ALA A 129 -46.70 -27.76 19.02
C ALA A 129 -47.47 -27.77 17.69
N PRO A 130 -47.12 -26.92 16.71
CA PRO A 130 -47.77 -26.96 15.41
C PRO A 130 -47.50 -28.31 14.75
N VAL A 131 -48.51 -29.17 14.75
CA VAL A 131 -48.53 -30.37 13.91
C VAL A 131 -48.70 -29.85 12.49
N ALA A 132 -47.67 -29.95 11.67
CA ALA A 132 -47.78 -29.64 10.25
C ALA A 132 -48.82 -30.58 9.64
N GLU A 133 -50.00 -30.08 9.30
CA GLU A 133 -50.98 -30.81 8.50
C GLU A 133 -50.31 -31.23 7.19
N GLY A 134 -50.21 -32.54 6.97
CA GLY A 134 -49.65 -33.12 5.76
C GLY A 134 -48.29 -33.80 5.89
N PHE A 135 -47.64 -33.81 7.06
CA PHE A 135 -46.45 -34.65 7.26
C PHE A 135 -46.83 -35.98 7.94
N THR A 136 -47.08 -37.02 7.13
CA THR A 136 -47.07 -38.39 7.64
C THR A 136 -45.61 -38.79 7.89
N PRO A 137 -45.16 -39.00 9.14
CA PRO A 137 -43.84 -39.57 9.37
C PRO A 137 -43.81 -40.98 8.75
N SER A 138 -42.83 -41.21 7.88
CA SER A 138 -42.56 -42.53 7.30
C SER A 138 -42.43 -43.58 8.42
N PRO A 139 -43.02 -44.79 8.27
CA PRO A 139 -42.85 -45.87 9.24
C PRO A 139 -41.40 -46.38 9.31
N PHE A 140 -40.54 -45.93 8.40
CA PHE A 140 -39.09 -46.12 8.46
C PHE A 140 -38.43 -44.89 9.08
N GLY A 141 -38.45 -44.82 10.42
CA GLY A 141 -37.62 -43.86 11.16
C GLY A 141 -36.13 -44.11 10.89
N PRO A 142 -35.24 -43.13 11.16
CA PRO A 142 -33.80 -43.30 11.02
C PRO A 142 -33.25 -44.18 12.16
N ASN A 143 -33.52 -45.48 12.07
CA ASN A 143 -32.82 -46.52 12.81
C ASN A 143 -31.55 -46.85 12.03
N GLY A 144 -30.39 -46.42 12.52
CA GLY A 144 -29.16 -46.82 11.83
C GLY A 144 -27.81 -46.47 12.43
N LEU A 145 -27.66 -46.04 13.69
CA LEU A 145 -26.35 -46.07 14.35
C LEU A 145 -26.51 -46.42 15.83
N LYS A 146 -26.28 -47.70 16.15
CA LYS A 146 -26.16 -48.19 17.53
C LYS A 146 -24.92 -47.57 18.20
N PRO A 147 -25.00 -47.11 19.46
CA PRO A 147 -23.80 -46.82 20.25
C PRO A 147 -23.07 -48.14 20.53
N LYS A 148 -21.76 -48.17 20.23
CA LYS A 148 -20.87 -49.28 20.58
C LYS A 148 -20.59 -49.17 22.09
N GLU A 149 -21.10 -50.12 22.86
CA GLU A 149 -20.85 -50.25 24.30
C GLU A 149 -19.35 -50.37 24.59
N MET A 150 -18.85 -49.52 25.50
CA MET A 150 -17.64 -49.78 26.27
C MET A 150 -17.92 -50.97 27.19
N LYS A 151 -17.05 -52.00 27.14
CA LYS A 151 -16.91 -52.94 28.25
C LYS A 151 -15.65 -52.60 29.04
N ARG A 152 -15.85 -52.70 30.35
CA ARG A 152 -14.99 -52.52 31.53
C ARG A 152 -13.50 -52.77 31.32
#